data_AF-W4QVD9-F1
#
_entry.id   AF-W4QVD9-F1
#
_cell.length_a   1.000
_cell.length_b   1.000
_cell.length_c   1.000
_cell.angle_alpha   90.00
_cell.angle_beta   90.00
_cell.angle_gamma   90.00
#
_symmetry.space_group_name_H-M   'P 1'
#
loop_
_entity.id
_entity.type
_entity.pdbx_description
1 polymer ?
#
loop_
_entity_poly.entity_id
_entity_poly.type
_entity_poly.pdbx_seq_one_letter_code
_entity_poly.pdbx_strand_id
1 'polypeptide(L)' 'MEVPIPNIKAKPVIDIMVKVTNISEVDKFNSQMEQLGYVVMGEYGIPKRRFFIKGGDNRTHHVHFYEEGN' A
#
# COMPACT_ATOMS: atom_id res chain seq x y z
N MET A 1 -6.88 -7.50 -10.11
CA MET A 1 -6.50 -8.37 -8.98
C MET A 1 -5.79 -9.56 -9.61
N GLU A 2 -4.46 -9.54 -9.64
CA GLU A 2 -3.66 -10.65 -10.19
C GLU A 2 -3.37 -11.65 -9.06
N VAL A 3 -3.63 -12.94 -9.32
CA VAL A 3 -3.51 -14.03 -8.35
C VAL A 3 -2.03 -14.38 -8.10
N PRO A 4 -1.67 -14.88 -6.90
CA PRO A 4 -0.32 -15.30 -6.57
C PRO A 4 0.21 -16.34 -7.56
N ILE A 5 1.43 -16.15 -8.05
CA ILE A 5 2.08 -17.08 -8.99
C ILE A 5 2.42 -18.38 -8.25
N PRO A 6 1.86 -19.54 -8.66
CA PRO A 6 2.18 -20.81 -8.03
C PRO A 6 3.68 -21.15 -8.16
N ASN A 7 4.28 -21.71 -7.11
CA ASN A 7 5.66 -22.22 -7.05
C ASN A 7 6.80 -21.19 -7.00
N ILE A 8 6.53 -19.92 -6.67
CA ILE A 8 7.58 -18.96 -6.31
C ILE A 8 7.70 -18.88 -4.78
N LYS A 9 8.90 -19.08 -4.23
CA LYS A 9 9.20 -18.73 -2.83
C LYS A 9 9.20 -17.20 -2.70
N ALA A 10 8.03 -16.62 -2.49
CA ALA A 10 7.87 -15.22 -2.12
C ALA A 10 7.91 -15.07 -0.59
N LYS A 11 8.24 -13.86 -0.11
CA LYS A 11 7.98 -13.51 1.29
C LYS A 11 6.46 -13.56 1.51
N PRO A 12 5.96 -13.93 2.70
CA PRO A 12 4.52 -14.01 2.99
C PRO A 12 3.92 -12.60 3.20
N VAL A 13 4.10 -11.72 2.23
CA VAL A 13 3.58 -10.35 2.21
C VAL A 13 2.55 -10.25 1.10
N ILE A 14 1.40 -9.65 1.41
CA ILE A 14 0.35 -9.36 0.45
C ILE A 14 0.58 -7.95 -0.10
N ASP A 15 0.91 -7.85 -1.38
CA ASP A 15 1.01 -6.57 -2.08
C ASP A 15 -0.33 -6.22 -2.75
N ILE A 16 -0.87 -5.05 -2.42
CA ILE A 16 -2.14 -4.53 -2.92
C ILE A 16 -1.84 -3.25 -3.70
N MET A 17 -2.31 -3.20 -4.95
CA MET A 17 -2.23 -2.01 -5.79
C MET A 17 -3.63 -1.41 -5.96
N VAL A 18 -3.77 -0.14 -5.60
CA VAL A 18 -5.01 0.61 -5.66
C VAL A 18 -4.83 1.80 -6.61
N LYS A 19 -5.72 1.91 -7.58
CA LYS A 19 -5.84 3.12 -8.39
C LYS A 19 -6.96 4.00 -7.84
N VAL A 20 -6.69 5.30 -7.73
CA VAL A 20 -7.63 6.31 -7.25
C VAL A 20 -7.72 7.45 -8.26
N THR A 21 -8.83 8.16 -8.29
CA THR A 21 -8.99 9.32 -9.18
C THR A 21 -8.27 10.56 -8.67
N ASN A 22 -8.06 10.67 -7.36
CA ASN A 22 -7.30 11.75 -6.74
C ASN A 22 -6.44 11.19 -5.59
N ILE A 23 -5.12 11.29 -5.72
CA ILE A 23 -4.19 10.73 -4.72
C ILE A 23 -4.21 11.49 -3.39
N SER A 24 -4.53 12.79 -3.40
CA SER A 24 -4.60 13.61 -2.19
C SER A 24 -5.77 13.24 -1.27
N GLU A 25 -6.82 12.61 -1.80
CA GLU A 25 -7.93 12.10 -1.00
C GLU A 25 -7.49 10.94 -0.10
N VAL A 26 -6.46 10.20 -0.49
CA VAL A 26 -5.91 9.08 0.30
C VAL A 26 -5.32 9.60 1.62
N ASP A 27 -4.75 10.81 1.63
CA ASP A 27 -4.15 11.40 2.83
C ASP A 27 -5.18 11.66 3.95
N LYS A 28 -6.46 11.82 3.59
CA LYS A 28 -7.54 12.01 4.56
C LYS A 28 -7.79 10.76 5.41
N PHE A 29 -7.39 9.59 4.92
CA PHE A 29 -7.57 8.31 5.60
C PHE A 29 -6.35 7.90 6.44
N ASN A 30 -5.29 8.72 6.50
CA ASN A 30 -4.05 8.38 7.20
C ASN A 30 -4.31 7.95 8.66
N SER A 31 -5.05 8.76 9.43
CA SER A 31 -5.36 8.44 10.83
C SER A 31 -6.19 7.15 10.99
N GLN A 32 -7.10 6.89 10.06
CA GLN A 32 -7.91 5.66 10.10
C GLN A 32 -7.05 4.43 9.77
N MET A 33 -6.13 4.56 8.82
CA MET A 33 -5.19 3.50 8.47
C MET A 33 -4.23 3.19 9.63
N GLU A 34 -3.75 4.22 10.33
CA GLU A 34 -2.94 4.07 11.54
C GLU A 34 -3.70 3.32 12.64
N GLN A 35 -4.97 3.65 12.87
CA GLN A 35 -5.83 2.94 13.84
C GLN A 35 -6.04 1.46 13.47
N LEU A 36 -6.02 1.13 12.17
CA LEU A 36 -6.08 -0.25 11.67
C LEU A 36 -4.72 -0.98 11.75
N GLY A 37 -3.69 -0.34 12.29
CA GLY A 37 -2.34 -0.87 12.48
C GLY A 37 -1.46 -0.79 11.24
N TYR A 38 -1.81 0.07 10.27
CA TYR A 38 -0.90 0.41 9.17
C TYR A 38 0.05 1.53 9.58
N VAL A 39 1.23 1.55 8.99
CA VAL A 39 2.16 2.68 9.05
C VAL A 39 2.04 3.44 7.74
N VAL A 40 1.79 4.75 7.84
CA VAL A 40 1.67 5.65 6.70
C VAL A 40 3.06 6.12 6.28
N MET A 41 3.51 5.70 5.09
CA MET A 41 4.85 6.02 4.58
C MET A 41 4.86 7.19 3.59
N GLY A 42 3.68 7.66 3.15
CA GLY A 42 3.55 8.69 2.12
C GLY A 42 4.12 8.22 0.78
N GLU A 43 4.92 9.07 0.12
CA GLU A 43 5.54 8.76 -1.18
C GLU A 43 6.64 7.70 -1.08
N TYR A 44 7.42 7.75 -0.01
CA TYR A 44 8.53 6.83 0.28
C TYR A 44 9.46 6.59 -0.93
N GLY A 45 9.92 7.68 -1.53
CA GLY A 45 10.86 7.67 -2.67
C GLY A 45 10.22 7.54 -4.06
N ILE A 46 8.89 7.42 -4.16
CA ILE A 46 8.17 7.44 -5.45
C ILE A 46 7.17 8.61 -5.45
N PRO A 47 7.38 9.65 -6.27
CA PRO A 47 6.48 10.80 -6.35
C PRO A 47 5.05 10.39 -6.64
N LYS A 48 4.07 11.08 -6.04
CA LYS A 48 2.63 10.85 -6.24
C LYS A 48 2.14 9.44 -5.90
N ARG A 49 2.92 8.68 -5.14
CA ARG A 49 2.46 7.43 -4.51
C ARG A 49 1.94 7.74 -3.10
N ARG A 50 0.99 6.96 -2.61
CA ARG A 50 0.80 6.75 -1.17
C ARG A 50 1.06 5.29 -0.84
N PHE A 51 1.87 5.06 0.18
CA PHE A 51 2.31 3.73 0.54
C PHE A 51 2.03 3.47 2.02
N PHE A 52 1.28 2.39 2.28
CA PHE A 52 0.96 1.94 3.62
C PHE A 52 1.49 0.53 3.84
N ILE A 53 2.03 0.27 5.03
CA ILE A 53 2.57 -1.04 5.40
C ILE A 53 1.93 -1.53 6.70
N LYS A 54 1.74 -2.85 6.85
CA LYS A 54 1.23 -3.45 8.09
C LYS A 54 2.08 -4.63 8.51
N GLY A 55 2.15 -4.86 9.83
CA GLY A 55 2.85 -6.01 10.42
C GLY A 55 4.23 -5.71 11.01
N GLY A 56 4.69 -4.46 10.98
CA GLY A 56 5.96 -4.06 11.58
C GLY A 56 7.15 -4.85 11.03
N ASP A 57 7.91 -5.50 11.91
CA ASP A 57 9.05 -6.35 11.55
C ASP A 57 8.64 -7.59 10.73
N ASN A 58 7.46 -8.13 11.01
CA ASN A 58 6.84 -9.20 10.25
C ASN A 58 5.83 -8.61 9.27
N ARG A 59 6.34 -7.89 8.26
CA ARG A 59 5.51 -7.26 7.22
C ARG A 59 4.52 -8.28 6.65
N THR A 60 3.25 -7.92 6.67
CA THR A 60 2.15 -8.77 6.19
C THR A 60 1.44 -8.17 5.00
N HIS A 61 1.33 -6.84 4.94
CA HIS A 61 0.62 -6.15 3.88
C HIS A 61 1.38 -4.91 3.42
N HIS A 62 1.38 -4.71 2.12
CA HIS A 62 1.83 -3.50 1.45
C HIS A 62 0.68 -2.99 0.60
N VAL A 63 0.35 -1.71 0.73
CA VAL A 63 -0.72 -1.09 -0.05
C VAL A 63 -0.14 0.12 -0.77
N HIS A 64 -0.15 0.05 -2.10
CA HIS A 64 0.34 1.08 -2.98
C HIS A 64 -0.83 1.77 -3.68
N PHE A 65 -0.96 3.07 -3.47
CA PHE A 65 -1.94 3.91 -4.12
C PHE A 65 -1.28 4.75 -5.20
N TYR A 66 -1.92 4.81 -6.37
CA TYR A 66 -1.53 5.66 -7.49
C TYR A 66 -2.76 6.36 -8.05
N GLU A 67 -2.58 7.58 -8.51
CA GLU A 67 -3.61 8.29 -9.26
C GLU A 67 -3.80 7.66 -10.65
N GLU A 68 -5.03 7.60 -11.16
CA GLU A 68 -5.28 7.16 -12.53
C GLU A 68 -4.58 8.07 -13.54
N GLY A 69 -3.96 7.45 -14.56
CA GLY A 69 -3.22 8.17 -15.60
C GLY A 69 -1.79 8.59 -15.21
N ASN A 70 -1.33 8.20 -14.02
CA ASN A 70 0.02 8.45 -13.52
C ASN A 70 0.88 7.18 -13.43
#